data_AF-A0A535K360-F1
#
_entry.id   AF-A0A535K360-F1
#
_cell.length_a   1.000
_cell.length_b   1.000
_cell.length_c   1.000
_cell.angle_alpha   90.00
_cell.angle_beta   90.00
_cell.angle_gamma   90.00
#
_symmetry.space_group_name_H-M   'P 1'
#
loop_
_entity.id
_entity.type
_entity.pdbx_description
1 polymer ?
#
loop_
_entity_poly.entity_id
_entity_poly.type
_entity_poly.pdbx_seq_one_letter_code
_entity_poly.pdbx_strand_id
1 'polypeptide(L)'
;MHRLVVDCYACQHLRYIAKGRSLAAHLTGLAAAIEHPSEPQLLDTLQRWISRTGNIPMPSVPDARGDVTIADVIPAAPEDHAATVRGWAQSVWIAWREHHELARKWIAAARG
;
A
#
# COMPACT_ATOMS: atom_id res chain seq x y z
N MET A 1 6.19 11.12 -0.82
CA MET A 1 4.83 11.37 -1.34
C MET A 1 4.53 10.54 -2.59
N HIS A 2 5.34 10.64 -3.66
CA HIS A 2 5.11 9.92 -4.92
C HIS A 2 4.83 8.41 -4.75
N ARG A 3 5.62 7.70 -3.93
CA ARG A 3 5.42 6.27 -3.68
C ARG A 3 4.05 5.94 -3.08
N LEU A 4 3.60 6.74 -2.10
CA LEU A 4 2.32 6.53 -1.43
C LEU A 4 1.15 6.68 -2.40
N VAL A 5 1.21 7.65 -3.32
CA VAL A 5 0.22 7.81 -4.40
C VAL A 5 0.15 6.55 -5.28
N VAL A 6 1.31 6.01 -5.67
CA VAL A 6 1.39 4.79 -6.49
C VAL A 6 0.79 3.59 -5.75
N ASP A 7 1.12 3.42 -4.48
CA ASP A 7 0.62 2.32 -3.66
C ASP A 7 -0.91 2.41 -3.44
N CYS A 8 -1.44 3.61 -3.16
CA CYS A 8 -2.89 3.83 -3.06
C CYS A 8 -3.60 3.52 -4.38
N TYR A 9 -3.08 4.04 -5.49
CA TYR A 9 -3.65 3.81 -6.81
C TYR A 9 -3.65 2.33 -7.17
N ALA A 10 -2.54 1.62 -6.96
CA ALA A 10 -2.44 0.21 -7.26
C ALA A 10 -3.39 -0.63 -6.40
N CYS A 11 -3.48 -0.36 -5.10
CA CYS A 11 -4.39 -1.04 -4.18
C CYS A 11 -5.88 -0.80 -4.48
N GLN A 12 -6.22 0.20 -5.31
CA GLN A 12 -7.59 0.45 -5.79
C GLN A 12 -7.91 -0.19 -7.15
N HIS A 13 -6.89 -0.56 -7.93
CA HIS A 13 -7.05 -0.92 -9.33
C HIS A 13 -6.44 -2.30 -9.61
N LEU A 14 -7.29 -3.32 -9.74
CA LEU A 14 -6.91 -4.75 -9.88
C LEU A 14 -5.82 -5.01 -10.92
N ARG A 15 -5.83 -4.25 -12.03
CA ARG A 15 -4.83 -4.39 -13.11
C ARG A 15 -3.38 -4.21 -12.63
N TYR A 16 -3.14 -3.50 -11.52
CA TYR A 16 -1.80 -3.29 -10.96
C TYR A 16 -1.43 -4.27 -9.84
N ILE A 17 -2.40 -5.05 -9.35
CA ILE A 17 -2.20 -6.05 -8.29
C ILE A 17 -2.62 -7.44 -8.75
N ALA A 18 -2.53 -7.74 -10.04
CA ALA A 18 -2.94 -9.02 -10.64
C ALA A 18 -2.14 -10.25 -10.17
N LYS A 19 -1.05 -10.04 -9.42
CA LYS A 19 -0.19 -11.09 -8.86
C LYS A 19 0.07 -10.82 -7.39
N GLY A 20 0.20 -11.88 -6.59
CA GLY A 20 0.48 -11.76 -5.14
C GLY A 20 1.75 -10.95 -4.86
N ARG A 21 2.77 -11.04 -5.72
CA ARG A 21 3.97 -10.19 -5.63
C ARG A 21 3.67 -8.69 -5.75
N SER A 22 2.88 -8.29 -6.75
CA SER A 22 2.52 -6.89 -6.96
C SER A 22 1.63 -6.39 -5.82
N LEU A 23 0.68 -7.20 -5.38
CA LEU A 23 -0.13 -6.87 -4.21
C LEU A 23 0.74 -6.69 -2.95
N ALA A 24 1.65 -7.63 -2.67
CA ALA A 24 2.55 -7.52 -1.53
C ALA A 24 3.38 -6.23 -1.59
N ALA A 25 3.87 -5.84 -2.76
CA ALA A 25 4.64 -4.60 -2.93
C ALA A 25 3.86 -3.34 -2.58
N HIS A 26 2.60 -3.26 -3.00
CA HIS A 26 1.78 -2.07 -2.79
C HIS A 26 1.13 -2.06 -1.41
N LEU A 27 0.64 -3.21 -0.94
CA LEU A 27 0.00 -3.31 0.36
C LEU A 27 0.98 -3.11 1.53
N THR A 28 2.20 -3.66 1.43
CA THR A 28 3.23 -3.42 2.46
C THR A 28 3.82 -2.02 2.38
N GLY A 29 3.90 -1.41 1.19
CA GLY A 29 4.28 0.00 1.03
C GLY A 29 3.27 0.95 1.70
N LEU A 30 1.97 0.68 1.51
CA LEU A 30 0.88 1.40 2.17
C LEU A 30 0.92 1.21 3.70
N ALA A 31 1.03 -0.04 4.16
CA ALA A 31 1.11 -0.36 5.59
C ALA A 31 2.35 0.28 6.24
N ALA A 32 3.51 0.26 5.59
CA ALA A 32 4.73 0.92 6.07
C ALA A 32 4.52 2.44 6.25
N ALA A 33 3.88 3.10 5.28
CA ALA A 33 3.62 4.53 5.37
C ALA A 33 2.66 4.93 6.50
N ILE A 34 1.76 4.02 6.90
CA ILE A 34 0.73 4.27 7.92
C ILE A 34 1.16 3.81 9.31
N GLU A 35 1.67 2.59 9.43
CA GLU A 35 1.99 1.94 10.71
C GLU A 35 3.44 2.20 11.15
N HIS A 36 4.34 2.53 10.21
CA HIS A 36 5.77 2.73 10.46
C HIS A 36 6.31 4.07 9.90
N PRO A 37 5.66 5.23 10.16
CA PRO A 37 6.02 6.50 9.53
C PRO A 37 7.45 7.00 9.89
N SER A 38 8.04 6.50 10.97
CA SER A 38 9.40 6.83 11.42
C SER A 38 10.49 5.92 10.83
N GLU A 39 10.14 4.96 9.96
CA GLU A 39 11.07 3.96 9.43
C GLU A 39 11.21 4.04 7.89
N PRO A 40 11.83 5.08 7.33
CA PRO A 40 11.92 5.24 5.87
C PRO A 40 12.68 4.10 5.17
N GLN A 41 13.62 3.45 5.86
CA GLN A 41 14.42 2.32 5.35
C GLN A 41 13.61 1.01 5.20
N LEU A 42 12.38 0.97 5.74
CA LEU A 42 11.52 -0.20 5.63
C LEU A 42 11.14 -0.49 4.17
N LEU A 43 10.96 0.55 3.34
CA LEU A 43 10.63 0.38 1.92
C LEU A 43 11.74 -0.35 1.15
N ASP A 44 13.00 -0.03 1.40
CA ASP A 44 14.14 -0.70 0.77
C ASP A 44 14.27 -2.16 1.25
N THR A 45 13.90 -2.41 2.50
CA THR A 45 13.87 -3.75 3.09
C THR A 45 12.77 -4.61 2.45
N LEU A 46 11.56 -4.06 2.31
CA LEU A 46 10.45 -4.67 1.61
C LEU A 46 10.79 -4.96 0.14
N GLN A 47 11.39 -4.01 -0.57
CA GLN A 47 11.78 -4.19 -1.97
C GLN A 47 12.78 -5.35 -2.14
N ARG A 48 13.79 -5.44 -1.26
CA ARG A 48 14.76 -6.54 -1.26
C ARG A 48 14.10 -7.88 -0.98
N TRP A 49 13.21 -7.93 0.02
CA TRP A 49 12.44 -9.14 0.34
C TRP A 49 11.57 -9.58 -0.83
N ILE A 50 10.81 -8.69 -1.45
CA ILE A 50 9.95 -8.99 -2.62
C ILE A 50 10.77 -9.53 -3.79
N SER A 51 11.95 -8.96 -4.03
CA SER A 51 12.85 -9.36 -5.13
C SER A 51 13.44 -10.75 -4.95
N ARG A 52 13.59 -11.20 -3.70
CA ARG A 52 14.16 -12.52 -3.34
C ARG A 52 13.08 -13.55 -3.03
N THR A 53 11.88 -13.12 -2.69
CA THR A 53 10.77 -14.01 -2.40
C THR A 53 10.23 -14.59 -3.69
N GLY A 54 10.20 -15.92 -3.74
CA GLY A 54 9.71 -16.68 -4.90
C GLY A 54 8.22 -16.46 -5.16
N ASN A 55 7.42 -17.51 -5.00
CA ASN A 55 5.98 -17.41 -5.22
C ASN A 55 5.30 -16.79 -3.99
N ILE A 56 4.67 -15.62 -4.17
CA ILE A 56 3.78 -15.01 -3.17
C ILE A 56 2.34 -15.34 -3.60
N PRO A 57 1.61 -16.17 -2.84
CA PRO A 57 0.21 -16.50 -3.16
C PRO A 57 -0.65 -15.25 -3.25
N MET A 58 -1.59 -15.25 -4.19
CA MET A 58 -2.56 -14.17 -4.33
C MET A 58 -3.69 -14.37 -3.31
N PRO A 59 -3.89 -13.47 -2.33
CA PRO A 59 -5.06 -13.51 -1.45
C PRO A 59 -6.32 -13.05 -2.20
N SER A 60 -7.49 -13.24 -1.59
CA SER A 60 -8.71 -12.57 -2.03
C SER A 60 -8.52 -11.06 -2.04
N VAL A 61 -9.22 -10.35 -2.92
CA VAL A 61 -9.20 -8.88 -2.98
C VAL A 61 -10.56 -8.37 -2.50
N PRO A 62 -10.63 -7.33 -1.66
CA PRO A 62 -11.91 -6.80 -1.22
C PRO A 62 -12.67 -6.14 -2.38
N ASP A 63 -14.00 -6.23 -2.33
CA ASP A 63 -14.90 -5.66 -3.34
C ASP A 63 -14.78 -4.12 -3.40
N ALA A 64 -14.76 -3.49 -2.22
CA ALA A 64 -14.46 -2.07 -2.02
C ALA A 64 -12.99 -1.87 -1.64
N ARG A 65 -12.32 -0.85 -2.21
CA ARG A 65 -10.87 -0.61 -2.03
C ARG A 65 -10.54 0.81 -1.55
N GLY A 66 -11.51 1.48 -0.94
CA GLY A 66 -11.41 2.83 -0.38
C GLY A 66 -12.46 3.75 -0.99
N ASP A 67 -12.95 4.67 -0.17
CA ASP A 67 -13.97 5.67 -0.53
C ASP A 67 -13.34 6.94 -1.10
N VAL A 68 -12.11 7.26 -0.68
CA VAL A 68 -11.30 8.33 -1.25
C VAL A 68 -10.49 7.75 -2.41
N THR A 69 -10.38 8.49 -3.51
CA THR A 69 -9.73 8.06 -4.75
C THR A 69 -8.78 9.12 -5.28
N ILE A 70 -8.09 8.80 -6.38
CA ILE A 70 -7.28 9.78 -7.12
C ILE A 70 -8.10 11.00 -7.58
N ALA A 71 -9.42 10.85 -7.78
CA ALA A 71 -10.30 11.95 -8.20
C ALA A 71 -10.44 13.03 -7.12
N ASP A 72 -10.26 12.67 -5.85
CA ASP A 72 -10.27 13.61 -4.72
C ASP A 72 -8.91 14.31 -4.54
N VAL A 73 -7.83 13.66 -5.01
CA VAL A 73 -6.45 14.17 -4.89
C VAL A 73 -6.08 15.14 -6.01
N ILE A 74 -6.51 14.87 -7.26
CA ILE A 74 -6.21 15.72 -8.42
C ILE A 74 -6.61 17.19 -8.23
N PRO A 75 -7.81 17.53 -7.71
CA PRO A 75 -8.22 18.93 -7.54
C PRO A 75 -7.64 19.60 -6.29
N ALA A 76 -6.91 18.88 -5.44
CA ALA A 76 -6.39 19.44 -4.20
C ALA A 76 -5.34 20.54 -4.47
N ALA A 77 -5.41 21.62 -3.69
CA ALA A 77 -4.40 22.68 -3.73
C ALA A 77 -3.02 22.12 -3.33
N PRO A 78 -1.91 22.69 -3.82
CA PRO A 78 -0.55 22.23 -3.49
C PRO A 78 -0.28 22.11 -1.98
N GLU A 79 -0.80 23.05 -1.19
CA GLU A 79 -0.72 23.08 0.28
C GLU A 79 -1.46 21.92 0.94
N ASP A 80 -2.58 21.49 0.35
CA ASP A 80 -3.43 20.41 0.89
C ASP A 80 -3.05 19.03 0.35
N HIS A 81 -2.33 18.97 -0.77
CA HIS A 81 -2.03 17.72 -1.49
C HIS A 81 -1.47 16.64 -0.57
N ALA A 82 -0.56 16.99 0.33
CA ALA A 82 0.04 16.03 1.26
C ALA A 82 -0.99 15.47 2.27
N ALA A 83 -1.91 16.30 2.77
CA ALA A 83 -2.96 15.89 3.67
C ALA A 83 -4.00 15.02 2.94
N THR A 84 -4.41 15.42 1.73
CA THR A 84 -5.36 14.67 0.91
C THR A 84 -4.83 13.28 0.54
N VAL A 85 -3.55 13.16 0.17
CA VAL A 85 -2.93 11.85 -0.10
C VAL A 85 -2.87 10.98 1.16
N ARG A 86 -2.64 11.55 2.35
CA ARG A 86 -2.70 10.79 3.61
C ARG A 86 -4.11 10.32 3.93
N GLY A 87 -5.12 11.15 3.70
CA GLY A 87 -6.53 10.77 3.83
C GLY A 87 -6.91 9.64 2.86
N TRP A 88 -6.43 9.72 1.62
CA TRP A 88 -6.58 8.65 0.64
C TRP A 88 -5.94 7.35 1.10
N ALA A 89 -4.69 7.40 1.57
CA ALA A 89 -3.99 6.24 2.10
C ALA A 89 -4.75 5.57 3.24
N GLN A 90 -5.30 6.35 4.18
CA GLN A 90 -6.10 5.81 5.28
C GLN A 90 -7.39 5.14 4.79
N SER A 91 -8.09 5.74 3.83
CA SER A 91 -9.30 5.16 3.24
C SER A 91 -9.03 3.82 2.55
N VAL A 92 -7.94 3.76 1.77
CA VAL A 92 -7.51 2.50 1.15
C VAL A 92 -7.13 1.49 2.23
N TRP A 93 -6.37 1.89 3.25
CA TRP A 93 -5.95 0.97 4.30
C TRP A 93 -7.12 0.37 5.08
N ILE A 94 -8.14 1.18 5.42
CA ILE A 94 -9.37 0.71 6.05
C ILE A 94 -10.10 -0.31 5.19
N ALA A 95 -10.17 -0.10 3.87
CA ALA A 95 -10.82 -1.03 2.95
C ALA A 95 -10.09 -2.40 2.88
N TRP A 96 -8.79 -2.42 3.16
CA TRP A 96 -7.95 -3.62 3.21
C TRP A 96 -7.82 -4.22 4.63
N ARG A 97 -8.73 -3.90 5.57
CA ARG A 97 -8.67 -4.35 6.99
C ARG A 97 -8.46 -5.85 7.19
N GLU A 98 -9.06 -6.69 6.36
CA GLU A 98 -8.94 -8.16 6.46
C GLU A 98 -7.52 -8.65 6.12
N HIS A 99 -6.73 -7.80 5.47
CA HIS A 99 -5.36 -8.09 5.04
C HIS A 99 -4.31 -7.38 5.88
N HIS A 100 -4.69 -6.63 6.93
CA HIS A 100 -3.73 -5.96 7.82
C HIS A 100 -2.73 -6.95 8.41
N GLU A 101 -3.23 -8.06 8.95
CA GLU A 101 -2.39 -9.14 9.48
C GLU A 101 -1.49 -9.78 8.42
N LEU A 102 -1.96 -9.89 7.19
CA LEU A 102 -1.15 -10.41 6.09
C LEU A 102 0.00 -9.46 5.73
N ALA A 103 -0.29 -8.16 5.64
CA ALA A 103 0.73 -7.14 5.37
C ALA A 103 1.78 -7.09 6.49
N ARG A 104 1.34 -7.14 7.76
CA ARG A 104 2.23 -7.22 8.94
C ARG A 104 3.12 -8.46 8.91
N LYS A 105 2.58 -9.62 8.52
CA LYS A 105 3.36 -10.85 8.33
C LYS A 105 4.43 -10.70 7.25
N TRP A 106 4.09 -10.08 6.11
CA TRP A 106 5.08 -9.79 5.07
C TRP A 106 6.15 -8.79 5.51
N ILE A 107 5.77 -7.74 6.26
CA ILE A 107 6.71 -6.79 6.87
C ILE A 107 7.65 -7.52 7.83
N ALA A 108 7.13 -8.39 8.70
CA ALA A 108 7.95 -9.18 9.62
C ALA A 108 8.90 -10.11 8.86
N ALA A 109 8.42 -10.79 7.81
CA ALA A 109 9.24 -11.65 6.96
C ALA A 109 10.33 -10.90 6.20
N ALA A 110 10.14 -9.60 5.92
CA ALA A 110 11.16 -8.77 5.28
C ALA A 110 12.27 -8.32 6.25
N ARG A 111 11.98 -8.29 7.56
CA ARG A 111 12.92 -7.88 8.60
C ARG A 111 13.84 -9.01 9.07
N GLY A 112 13.41 -10.27 8.93
CA GLY A 112 14.19 -11.49 9.24
C GLY A 112 14.91 -12.04 8.02
#